data_AF-A0A385Z6C3-F1
#
_entry.id   AF-A0A385Z6C3-F1
#
_cell.length_a   1.000
_cell.length_b   1.000
_cell.length_c   1.000
_cell.angle_alpha   90.00
_cell.angle_beta   90.00
_cell.angle_gamma   90.00
#
_symmetry.space_group_name_H-M   'P 1'
#
loop_
_entity.id
_entity.type
_entity.pdbx_description
1 polymer ?
#
loop_
_entity_poly.entity_id
_entity_poly.type
_entity_poly.pdbx_seq_one_letter_code
_entity_poly.pdbx_strand_id
1 'polypeptide(L)' 'MSKNRLFGDKAKERLIVSVEIAVIEAIDRLIDYPYGSLHPAAGNRSEFVRLAIEEKLARDRLG' A
#
# COMPACT_ATOMS: atom_id res chain seq x y z
N MET A 1 24.78 -6.70 2.73
CA MET A 1 23.66 -5.87 2.21
C MET A 1 22.39 -6.71 2.23
N SER A 2 21.41 -6.31 3.02
CA SER A 2 20.14 -7.03 3.21
C SER A 2 19.33 -7.02 1.91
N LYS A 3 19.07 -8.20 1.35
CA LYS A 3 18.21 -8.39 0.17
C LYS A 3 16.81 -7.85 0.49
N ASN A 4 16.29 -6.94 -0.33
CA ASN A 4 14.93 -6.42 -0.22
C ASN A 4 13.95 -7.49 -0.73
N ARG A 5 13.67 -8.51 0.11
CA ARG A 5 12.76 -9.63 -0.20
C ARG A 5 11.37 -9.18 -0.66
N LEU A 6 10.93 -7.99 -0.27
CA LEU A 6 9.62 -7.41 -0.61
C LEU A 6 9.45 -7.10 -2.11
N PHE A 7 10.53 -6.83 -2.85
CA PHE A 7 10.45 -6.45 -4.26
C PHE A 7 11.11 -7.46 -5.20
N GLY A 8 11.45 -8.66 -4.72
CA GLY A 8 12.04 -9.72 -5.54
C GLY A 8 13.28 -9.26 -6.33
N ASP A 9 14.15 -8.48 -5.68
CA ASP A 9 15.37 -7.91 -6.27
C ASP A 9 15.14 -6.92 -7.45
N LYS A 10 13.91 -6.44 -7.66
CA LYS A 10 13.61 -5.40 -8.65
C LYS A 10 14.01 -4.01 -8.16
N ALA A 11 14.39 -3.14 -9.09
CA ALA A 11 14.59 -1.72 -8.83
C ALA A 11 13.27 -1.07 -8.37
N LYS A 12 13.38 -0.14 -7.41
CA LYS A 12 12.23 0.59 -6.85
C LYS A 12 12.51 2.08 -6.82
N GLU A 13 11.47 2.87 -7.03
CA GLU A 13 11.49 4.32 -6.89
C GLU A 13 10.41 4.76 -5.91
N ARG A 14 10.60 5.92 -5.26
CA ARG A 14 9.64 6.45 -4.28
C ARG A 14 8.58 7.30 -4.99
N LEU A 15 7.32 6.98 -4.74
CA LEU A 15 6.19 7.84 -5.05
C LEU A 15 5.84 8.67 -3.81
N ILE A 16 5.93 9.99 -3.89
CA ILE A 16 5.56 10.92 -2.81
C ILE A 16 4.28 11.63 -3.22
N VAL A 17 3.23 11.53 -2.41
CA VAL A 17 1.91 12.12 -2.66
C VAL A 17 1.39 12.84 -1.44
N SER A 18 0.69 13.96 -1.66
CA SER A 18 -0.06 14.68 -0.63
C SER A 18 -1.52 14.25 -0.68
N VAL A 19 -2.07 13.89 0.48
CA VAL A 19 -3.49 13.53 0.65
C VAL A 19 -4.04 14.17 1.92
N GLU A 20 -5.35 14.25 2.03
CA GLU A 20 -6.00 14.78 3.23
C GLU A 20 -5.71 13.90 4.45
N ILE A 21 -5.59 14.53 5.63
CA ILE A 21 -5.34 13.84 6.90
C ILE A 21 -6.43 12.78 7.16
N ALA A 22 -7.69 13.12 6.87
CA ALA A 22 -8.83 12.21 7.05
C ALA A 22 -8.70 10.91 6.23
N VAL A 23 -8.04 10.97 5.06
CA VAL A 23 -7.77 9.78 4.24
C VAL A 23 -6.72 8.90 4.91
N ILE A 24 -5.66 9.50 5.48
CA ILE A 24 -4.64 8.76 6.22
C ILE A 24 -5.25 8.07 7.44
N GLU A 25 -6.09 8.77 8.21
CA GLU A 25 -6.78 8.17 9.36
C GLU A 25 -7.71 7.03 8.98
N ALA A 26 -8.39 7.14 7.83
CA ALA A 26 -9.23 6.06 7.31
C ALA A 26 -8.39 4.83 6.94
N ILE A 27 -7.22 5.03 6.33
CA ILE A 27 -6.27 3.95 6.04
C ILE A 27 -5.81 3.28 7.33
N ASP A 28 -5.39 4.06 8.33
CA ASP A 28 -4.92 3.54 9.62
C ASP A 28 -5.98 2.68 10.31
N ARG A 29 -7.22 3.18 10.41
CA ARG A 29 -8.32 2.41 11.01
C ARG A 29 -8.58 1.09 10.28
N LEU A 30 -8.34 1.04 8.98
CA LEU A 30 -8.55 -0.16 8.16
C LEU A 30 -7.42 -1.19 8.34
N ILE A 31 -6.17 -0.75 8.44
CA ILE A 31 -5.01 -1.64 8.41
C ILE A 31 -4.37 -1.90 9.78
N ASP A 32 -4.67 -1.10 10.79
CA ASP A 32 -4.10 -1.27 12.13
C ASP A 32 -4.89 -2.24 13.00
N TYR A 33 -4.22 -2.77 14.03
CA TYR A 33 -4.82 -3.66 15.02
C TYR A 33 -5.96 -2.97 15.78
N PRO A 34 -7.07 -3.67 16.10
CA PRO A 34 -7.34 -5.09 15.86
C PRO A 34 -7.92 -5.40 14.48
N TYR A 35 -8.52 -4.41 13.83
CA TYR A 35 -9.37 -4.58 12.65
C TYR A 35 -8.59 -4.97 11.40
N GLY A 36 -7.38 -4.48 11.24
CA GLY A 36 -6.54 -4.73 10.08
C GLY A 36 -5.68 -5.98 10.15
N SER A 37 -5.79 -6.81 11.20
CA SER A 37 -4.95 -8.02 11.37
C SER A 37 -5.07 -9.04 10.23
N LEU A 38 -6.19 -9.03 9.49
CA LEU A 38 -6.42 -9.85 8.29
C LEU A 38 -6.21 -9.10 6.98
N HIS A 39 -5.94 -7.80 7.02
CA HIS A 39 -5.75 -6.99 5.83
C HIS A 39 -4.40 -7.32 5.16
N PRO A 40 -4.32 -7.47 3.82
CA PRO A 40 -3.06 -7.74 3.13
C PRO A 40 -1.94 -6.71 3.40
N ALA A 41 -2.33 -5.50 3.77
CA ALA A 41 -1.45 -4.40 4.15
C ALA A 41 -1.46 -4.07 5.66
N ALA A 42 -1.74 -5.04 6.53
CA ALA A 42 -1.82 -4.84 7.98
C ALA A 42 -0.61 -4.04 8.52
N GLY A 43 -0.88 -2.91 9.17
CA GLY A 43 0.13 -2.01 9.74
C GLY A 43 1.11 -1.37 8.73
N ASN A 44 0.84 -1.44 7.43
CA ASN A 44 1.76 -0.97 6.39
C ASN A 44 1.05 -0.11 5.32
N ARG A 45 1.03 1.21 5.54
CA ARG A 45 0.46 2.18 4.59
C ARG A 45 1.10 2.12 3.21
N SER A 46 2.41 1.88 3.13
CA SER A 46 3.12 1.81 1.84
C SER A 46 2.60 0.63 1.01
N GLU A 47 2.32 -0.50 1.68
CA GLU A 47 1.77 -1.68 1.02
C GLU A 47 0.31 -1.48 0.63
N PHE A 48 -0.48 -0.77 1.45
CA PHE A 48 -1.83 -0.38 1.09
C PHE A 48 -1.84 0.44 -0.21
N VAL A 49 -0.97 1.46 -0.30
CA VAL A 49 -0.86 2.30 -1.50
C VAL A 49 -0.39 1.48 -2.71
N ARG A 50 0.60 0.58 -2.55
CA ARG A 50 1.06 -0.29 -3.64
C ARG A 50 -0.07 -1.14 -4.21
N LEU A 51 -0.81 -1.84 -3.34
CA LEU A 51 -1.93 -2.69 -3.74
C LEU A 51 -3.05 -1.88 -4.41
N ALA A 52 -3.40 -0.71 -3.86
CA ALA A 52 -4.42 0.17 -4.44
C ALA A 52 -4.04 0.66 -5.85
N ILE A 53 -2.77 1.00 -6.08
CA ILE A 53 -2.25 1.38 -7.40
C ILE A 53 -2.35 0.20 -8.37
N GLU A 54 -1.90 -0.99 -7.97
CA GLU A 54 -1.97 -2.19 -8.82
C GLU A 54 -3.41 -2.56 -9.18
N GLU A 55 -4.33 -2.51 -8.22
CA GLU A 55 -5.76 -2.76 -8.46
C GLU A 55 -6.37 -1.72 -9.40
N LYS A 56 -6.08 -0.42 -9.20
CA LYS A 56 -6.57 0.65 -10.07
C LYS A 56 -6.04 0.50 -11.49
N LEU A 57 -4.74 0.23 -11.66
CA LEU A 57 -4.14 -0.04 -12.97
C LEU A 57 -4.73 -1.28 -13.64
N ALA A 58 -5.02 -2.33 -12.88
CA ALA A 58 -5.66 -3.54 -13.43
C ALA A 58 -7.08 -3.24 -13.93
N ARG A 59 -7.86 -2.46 -13.18
CA ARG A 59 -9.21 -2.02 -13.59
C ARG A 59 -9.16 -1.14 -14.83
N ASP A 60 -8.26 -0.16 -14.87
CA ASP A 60 -8.21 0.84 -15.95
C ASP A 60 -7.57 0.30 -17.24
N ARG A 61 -6.76 -0.77 -17.18
CA ARG A 61 -6.21 -1.44 -18.38
C ARG A 61 -7.19 -2.40 -19.06
N LEU A 62 -8.27 -2.75 -18.39
CA LEU A 62 -9.31 -3.66 -18.90
C LEU A 62 -10.56 -2.91 -19.39
N GLY A 63 -10.57 -1.57 -19.32
CA GLY A 63 -11.58 -0.69 -19.91
C GLY A 63 -11.00 0.09 -21.10
#